data_AF-A0A0R3QZ45-F1
#
_entry.id   AF-A0A0R3QZ45-F1
#
_cell.length_a   1.000
_cell.length_b   1.000
_cell.length_c   1.000
_cell.angle_alpha   90.00
_cell.angle_beta   90.00
_cell.angle_gamma   90.00
#
_symmetry.space_group_name_H-M   'P 1'
#
loop_
_entity.id
_entity.type
_entity.pdbx_description
1 polymer ?
#
loop_
_entity_poly.entity_id
_entity_poly.type
_entity_poly.pdbx_seq_one_letter_code
_entity_poly.pdbx_strand_id
1 'polypeptide(L)'
;MGIFCFEFLLKVIAFGFVLHKGSYLRSGWNIMDFIVVASGVVTMMPFTSSDGEGRGSVDLRTLRAVRVLRPLKLVSGLQVVLKSILYAMAPLLQIGLLVLFAIVIFAIIGLEFYSGIFHSACYNAHGEIENLSDRPFPCSNKSAATGAYNCEVEGTVCLTQWIGPNYGITSFDNIAFAMITVFQCITMEGWTTVMYYTNDSLGSTYNWAYFIPLIVLGSFFMLNLVLGVLSGEFAKERERVENRREFLKLRRQQQIERELNGYLEWILTAEEVILKEERTTEEEKAAIMEARRRTAAKKLKQANKRQSTETEEDIEEEDEDEDDYLNEESEGKRAKRTFWGSICKKVRHMRVQMRLIVKSQVFYWLVITLVFLNTACVASEHYGQPEWFTEFLKYAEYVFSGIFICEMLMKLFAMGHRVYFASKFNRFDCIVIVGSAFEVIWAELKGGSFGISVLRALRLLRIFKLTS
;
A
#
# COMPACT_ATOMS: atom_id res chain seq x y z
N MET A 1 -19.12 -26.78 1.53
CA MET A 1 -18.51 -28.08 1.16
C MET A 1 -19.14 -28.66 -0.10
N GLY A 2 -20.47 -28.73 -0.20
CA GLY A 2 -21.16 -29.15 -1.43
C GLY A 2 -20.71 -28.42 -2.70
N ILE A 3 -20.63 -27.09 -2.66
CA ILE A 3 -20.15 -26.26 -3.80
C ILE A 3 -18.72 -26.65 -4.20
N PHE A 4 -17.82 -26.88 -3.24
CA PHE A 4 -16.43 -27.25 -3.54
C PHE A 4 -16.29 -28.68 -4.07
N CYS A 5 -17.12 -29.61 -3.60
CA CYS A 5 -17.16 -30.97 -4.15
C CYS A 5 -17.69 -30.96 -5.58
N PHE A 6 -18.70 -30.14 -5.86
CA PHE A 6 -19.27 -29.98 -7.19
C PHE A 6 -18.26 -29.34 -8.17
N GLU A 7 -17.61 -28.25 -7.76
CA GLU A 7 -16.54 -27.60 -8.53
C GLU A 7 -15.39 -28.59 -8.83
N PHE A 8 -14.95 -29.34 -7.82
CA PHE A 8 -13.93 -30.38 -7.97
C PHE A 8 -14.36 -31.46 -8.99
N LEU A 9 -15.58 -31.98 -8.85
CA LEU A 9 -16.11 -33.02 -9.74
C LEU A 9 -16.17 -32.54 -11.19
N LEU A 10 -16.66 -31.32 -11.42
CA LEU A 10 -16.68 -30.72 -12.76
C LEU A 10 -15.27 -30.57 -13.35
N LYS A 11 -14.30 -30.11 -12.56
CA LYS A 11 -12.91 -29.96 -13.01
C LYS A 11 -12.26 -31.32 -13.32
N VAL A 12 -12.55 -32.36 -12.55
CA VAL A 12 -12.02 -33.72 -12.80
C VAL A 12 -12.63 -34.33 -14.06
N ILE A 13 -13.92 -34.12 -14.31
CA ILE A 13 -14.59 -34.59 -15.53
C ILE A 13 -14.04 -33.86 -16.76
N ALA A 14 -13.83 -32.54 -16.68
CA ALA A 14 -13.38 -31.72 -17.80
C ALA A 14 -11.90 -31.97 -18.18
N PHE A 15 -11.00 -32.08 -17.20
CA PHE A 15 -9.55 -32.16 -17.43
C PHE A 15 -8.98 -33.58 -17.34
N GLY A 16 -9.77 -34.53 -16.83
CA GLY A 16 -9.28 -35.86 -16.44
C GLY A 16 -8.45 -35.83 -15.16
N PHE A 17 -8.42 -36.96 -14.45
CA PHE A 17 -7.84 -37.02 -13.09
C PHE A 17 -6.29 -36.95 -13.08
N VAL A 18 -5.61 -37.87 -13.79
CA VAL A 18 -4.13 -38.03 -13.73
C VAL A 18 -3.45 -38.24 -15.10
N LEU A 19 -4.08 -38.95 -16.04
CA LEU A 19 -3.40 -39.55 -17.19
C LEU A 19 -3.04 -38.58 -18.34
N HIS A 20 -3.68 -37.42 -18.46
CA HIS A 20 -3.44 -36.48 -19.55
C HIS A 20 -2.46 -35.35 -19.16
N LYS A 21 -1.77 -34.77 -20.16
CA LYS A 21 -0.82 -33.65 -19.95
C LYS A 21 -1.48 -32.40 -19.37
N GLY A 22 -2.79 -32.24 -19.51
CA GLY A 22 -3.61 -31.18 -18.89
C GLY A 22 -4.43 -31.63 -17.68
N SER A 23 -4.12 -32.79 -17.08
CA SER A 23 -4.94 -33.36 -16.00
C SER A 23 -4.94 -32.53 -14.72
N TYR A 24 -6.06 -32.66 -13.99
CA TYR A 24 -6.40 -31.87 -12.83
C TYR A 24 -5.27 -31.81 -11.78
N LEU A 25 -4.71 -32.95 -11.37
CA LEU A 25 -3.70 -33.03 -10.31
C LEU A 25 -2.31 -32.50 -10.71
N ARG A 26 -2.07 -32.16 -11.97
CA ARG A 26 -0.77 -31.62 -12.40
C ARG A 26 -0.60 -30.13 -12.08
N SER A 27 -1.69 -29.43 -11.78
CA SER A 27 -1.66 -28.04 -11.32
C SER A 27 -1.60 -27.97 -9.80
N GLY A 28 -0.58 -27.31 -9.25
CA GLY A 28 -0.42 -27.16 -7.79
C GLY A 28 -1.62 -26.51 -7.09
N TRP A 29 -2.35 -25.64 -7.79
CA TRP A 29 -3.56 -25.00 -7.29
C TRP A 29 -4.75 -25.97 -7.20
N ASN A 30 -4.85 -26.89 -8.15
CA ASN A 30 -5.86 -27.95 -8.15
C ASN A 30 -5.57 -29.01 -7.07
N ILE A 31 -4.28 -29.23 -6.73
CA ILE A 31 -3.88 -30.07 -5.60
C ILE A 31 -4.36 -29.43 -4.28
N MET A 32 -4.20 -28.12 -4.10
CA MET A 32 -4.72 -27.40 -2.94
C MET A 32 -6.25 -27.50 -2.84
N ASP A 33 -6.94 -27.33 -3.98
CA ASP A 33 -8.40 -27.53 -4.07
C ASP A 33 -8.81 -28.95 -3.65
N PHE A 34 -8.07 -29.96 -4.09
CA PHE A 34 -8.30 -31.35 -3.72
C PHE A 34 -8.08 -31.60 -2.22
N ILE A 35 -7.01 -31.07 -1.63
CA ILE A 35 -6.73 -31.22 -0.18
C ILE A 35 -7.86 -30.60 0.66
N VAL A 36 -8.37 -29.43 0.27
CA VAL A 36 -9.49 -28.76 0.96
C VAL A 36 -10.78 -29.56 0.85
N VAL A 37 -11.08 -30.14 -0.32
CA VAL A 37 -12.26 -30.98 -0.53
C VAL A 37 -12.12 -32.31 0.20
N ALA A 38 -10.98 -32.98 0.09
CA ALA A 38 -10.70 -34.27 0.73
C ALA A 38 -10.75 -34.17 2.26
N SER A 39 -10.05 -33.20 2.87
CA SER A 39 -10.15 -32.96 4.32
C SER A 39 -11.56 -32.57 4.75
N GLY A 40 -12.30 -31.84 3.90
CA GLY A 40 -13.71 -31.51 4.10
C GLY A 40 -14.62 -32.72 4.18
N VAL A 41 -14.50 -33.62 3.22
CA VAL A 41 -15.27 -34.87 3.13
C VAL A 41 -14.89 -35.83 4.26
N VAL A 42 -13.60 -36.00 4.53
CA VAL A 42 -13.09 -36.84 5.64
C VAL A 42 -13.61 -36.35 7.00
N THR A 43 -13.73 -35.03 7.21
CA THR A 43 -14.31 -34.48 8.46
C THR A 43 -15.83 -34.58 8.55
N MET A 44 -16.52 -34.91 7.45
CA MET A 44 -17.98 -35.11 7.41
C MET A 44 -18.39 -36.57 7.50
N MET A 45 -17.49 -37.52 7.16
CA MET A 45 -17.76 -38.94 7.36
C MET A 45 -17.83 -39.25 8.85
N PRO A 46 -18.95 -39.80 9.36
CA PRO A 46 -18.99 -40.32 10.71
C PRO A 46 -18.08 -41.56 10.73
N PHE A 47 -16.85 -41.40 11.22
CA PHE A 47 -16.02 -42.55 11.61
C PHE A 47 -16.65 -43.18 12.86
N THR A 48 -17.77 -43.88 12.67
CA THR A 48 -18.29 -44.83 13.63
C THR A 48 -17.40 -46.05 13.52
N SER A 49 -16.46 -46.21 14.45
CA SER A 49 -15.83 -47.49 14.70
C SER A 49 -16.93 -48.47 15.11
N SER A 50 -17.40 -49.26 14.15
CA SER A 50 -18.10 -50.51 14.44
C SER A 50 -17.09 -51.43 15.11
N ASP A 51 -17.44 -51.81 16.33
CA ASP A 51 -16.91 -52.91 17.11
C ASP A 51 -15.49 -52.82 17.68
N GLY A 52 -15.44 -53.02 19.00
CA GLY A 52 -14.30 -53.61 19.69
C GLY A 52 -13.33 -52.61 20.33
N GLU A 53 -13.48 -52.45 21.64
CA GLU A 53 -12.41 -52.19 22.61
C GLU A 53 -11.26 -51.26 22.20
N GLY A 54 -11.31 -50.03 22.70
CA GLY A 54 -10.12 -49.42 23.32
C GLY A 54 -8.97 -48.96 22.42
N ARG A 55 -9.19 -48.65 21.13
CA ARG A 55 -8.21 -47.87 20.34
C ARG A 55 -8.82 -46.56 19.84
N GLY A 56 -8.20 -45.48 20.30
CA GLY A 56 -8.75 -44.12 20.33
C GLY A 56 -9.34 -43.61 19.01
N SER A 57 -10.45 -42.89 19.15
CA SER A 57 -10.99 -42.04 18.10
C SER A 57 -9.86 -41.16 17.53
N VAL A 58 -9.58 -41.29 16.23
CA VAL A 58 -8.63 -40.40 15.56
C VAL A 58 -9.14 -38.96 15.72
N ASP A 59 -8.37 -38.09 16.39
CA ASP A 59 -8.78 -36.72 16.64
C ASP A 59 -8.69 -35.89 15.35
N LEU A 60 -9.75 -35.92 14.54
CA LEU A 60 -9.87 -35.17 13.29
C LEU A 60 -10.01 -33.65 13.51
N ARG A 61 -9.82 -33.14 14.75
CA ARG A 61 -9.79 -31.70 15.06
C ARG A 61 -8.68 -30.99 14.28
N THR A 62 -7.52 -31.61 14.09
CA THR A 62 -6.41 -31.05 13.29
C THR A 62 -6.78 -30.89 11.81
N LEU A 63 -7.57 -31.80 11.23
CA LEU A 63 -8.08 -31.67 9.86
C LEU A 63 -9.07 -30.50 9.69
N ARG A 64 -9.68 -30.01 10.78
CA ARG A 64 -10.51 -28.80 10.74
C ARG A 64 -9.65 -27.56 10.50
N ALA A 65 -8.36 -27.56 10.86
CA ALA A 65 -7.45 -26.45 10.59
C ALA A 65 -7.20 -26.26 9.08
N VAL A 66 -7.28 -27.33 8.26
CA VAL A 66 -7.14 -27.25 6.78
C VAL A 66 -8.17 -26.32 6.14
N ARG A 67 -9.28 -26.04 6.83
CA ARG A 67 -10.29 -25.06 6.39
C ARG A 67 -9.72 -23.63 6.30
N VAL A 68 -8.62 -23.32 7.00
CA VAL A 68 -7.88 -22.05 6.90
C VAL A 68 -7.27 -21.83 5.52
N LEU A 69 -7.10 -22.90 4.72
CA LEU A 69 -6.61 -22.80 3.35
C LEU A 69 -7.69 -22.39 2.35
N ARG A 70 -8.99 -22.40 2.73
CA ARG A 70 -10.10 -22.05 1.81
C ARG A 70 -9.99 -20.64 1.22
N PRO A 71 -9.61 -19.59 1.98
CA PRO A 71 -9.41 -18.26 1.41
C PRO A 71 -8.26 -18.19 0.40
N LEU A 72 -7.29 -19.11 0.41
CA LEU A 72 -6.20 -19.13 -0.58
C LEU A 72 -6.72 -19.43 -2.00
N LYS A 73 -7.94 -19.94 -2.17
CA LYS A 73 -8.60 -20.05 -3.48
C LYS A 73 -8.88 -18.70 -4.15
N LEU A 74 -9.06 -17.63 -3.36
CA LEU A 74 -9.22 -16.26 -3.86
C LEU A 74 -7.92 -15.71 -4.48
N VAL A 75 -6.77 -16.36 -4.21
CA VAL A 75 -5.44 -16.00 -4.70
C VAL A 75 -5.23 -16.47 -6.14
N SER A 76 -6.22 -17.07 -6.80
CA SER A 76 -6.13 -17.49 -8.21
C SER A 76 -5.86 -16.35 -9.20
N GLY A 77 -6.22 -15.10 -8.87
CA GLY A 77 -5.79 -13.90 -9.61
C GLY A 77 -4.39 -13.37 -9.23
N LEU A 78 -3.89 -13.72 -8.04
CA LEU A 78 -2.61 -13.29 -7.47
C LEU A 78 -1.48 -14.33 -7.69
N GLN A 79 -1.72 -15.38 -8.46
CA GLN A 79 -0.76 -16.47 -8.70
C GLN A 79 0.54 -15.97 -9.30
N VAL A 80 0.45 -14.97 -10.18
CA VAL A 80 1.63 -14.33 -10.78
C VAL A 80 2.47 -13.66 -9.70
N VAL A 81 1.82 -12.93 -8.77
CA VAL A 81 2.50 -12.26 -7.66
C VAL A 81 3.17 -13.26 -6.73
N LEU A 82 2.46 -14.32 -6.30
CA LEU A 82 3.03 -15.34 -5.42
C LEU A 82 4.22 -16.06 -6.08
N LYS A 83 4.11 -16.39 -7.37
CA LYS A 83 5.19 -17.02 -8.14
C LYS A 83 6.41 -16.08 -8.23
N SER A 84 6.20 -14.79 -8.43
CA SER A 84 7.28 -13.79 -8.40
C SER A 84 7.96 -13.72 -7.02
N ILE A 85 7.21 -13.75 -5.93
CA ILE A 85 7.76 -13.78 -4.56
C ILE A 85 8.60 -15.02 -4.33
N LEU A 86 8.10 -16.20 -4.73
CA LEU A 86 8.84 -17.46 -4.57
C LEU A 86 10.16 -17.49 -5.35
N TYR A 87 10.18 -16.93 -6.56
CA TYR A 87 11.45 -16.78 -7.30
C TYR A 87 12.40 -15.80 -6.65
N ALA A 88 11.90 -14.70 -6.09
CA ALA A 88 12.70 -13.71 -5.37
C ALA A 88 13.25 -14.25 -4.03
N MET A 89 12.64 -15.30 -3.46
CA MET A 89 13.12 -15.91 -2.22
C MET A 89 14.36 -16.81 -2.41
N ALA A 90 14.57 -17.36 -3.61
CA ALA A 90 15.69 -18.27 -3.85
C ALA A 90 17.08 -17.63 -3.62
N PRO A 91 17.37 -16.39 -4.08
CA PRO A 91 18.59 -15.68 -3.73
C PRO A 91 18.74 -15.41 -2.22
N LEU A 92 17.63 -15.12 -1.53
CA LEU A 92 17.63 -14.86 -0.09
C LEU A 92 17.96 -16.10 0.75
N LEU A 93 17.75 -17.31 0.22
CA LEU A 93 18.07 -18.55 0.92
C LEU A 93 19.57 -18.67 1.23
N GLN A 94 20.45 -18.21 0.33
CA GLN A 94 21.90 -18.23 0.54
C GLN A 94 22.30 -17.34 1.72
N ILE A 95 21.68 -16.17 1.83
CA ILE A 95 21.84 -15.28 2.98
C ILE A 95 21.28 -15.93 4.23
N GLY A 96 20.07 -16.51 4.15
CA GLY A 96 19.44 -17.20 5.26
C GLY A 96 20.33 -18.29 5.84
N LEU A 97 21.08 -19.00 4.99
CA LEU A 97 22.06 -20.00 5.44
C LEU A 97 23.25 -19.37 6.17
N LEU A 98 23.75 -18.22 5.70
CA LEU A 98 24.79 -17.46 6.40
C LEU A 98 24.28 -16.95 7.77
N VAL A 99 23.04 -16.45 7.84
CA VAL A 99 22.38 -16.05 9.09
C VAL A 99 22.32 -17.23 10.05
N LEU A 100 21.85 -18.38 9.57
CA LEU A 100 21.73 -19.58 10.38
C LEU A 100 23.08 -20.02 10.95
N PHE A 101 24.14 -19.96 10.13
CA PHE A 101 25.49 -20.28 10.59
C PHE A 101 25.99 -19.32 11.68
N ALA A 102 25.75 -18.02 11.52
CA ALA A 102 26.08 -17.03 12.55
C ALA A 102 25.29 -17.27 13.86
N ILE A 103 23.99 -17.57 13.77
CA ILE A 103 23.15 -17.93 14.92
C ILE A 103 23.74 -19.15 15.65
N VAL A 104 24.14 -20.19 14.92
CA VAL A 104 24.72 -21.40 15.51
C VAL A 104 26.01 -21.08 16.27
N ILE A 105 26.91 -20.26 15.70
CA ILE A 105 28.15 -19.87 16.39
C ILE A 105 27.85 -19.17 17.72
N PHE A 106 27.00 -18.13 17.70
CA PHE A 106 26.65 -17.40 18.92
C PHE A 106 25.85 -18.24 19.91
N ALA A 107 25.04 -19.20 19.44
CA ALA A 107 24.32 -20.13 20.28
C ALA A 107 25.27 -21.11 21.00
N ILE A 108 26.31 -21.60 20.33
CA ILE A 108 27.33 -22.46 20.97
C ILE A 108 28.11 -21.65 22.02
N ILE A 109 28.55 -20.42 21.69
CA ILE A 109 29.24 -19.56 22.66
C ILE A 109 28.35 -19.25 23.87
N GLY A 110 27.07 -18.92 23.63
CA GLY A 110 26.10 -18.64 24.69
C GLY A 110 25.80 -19.86 25.56
N LEU A 111 25.68 -21.05 24.97
CA LEU A 111 25.53 -22.33 25.67
C LEU A 111 26.72 -22.58 26.61
N GLU A 112 27.95 -22.40 26.15
CA GLU A 112 29.15 -22.58 26.99
C GLU A 112 29.23 -21.58 28.15
N PHE A 113 28.80 -20.34 27.95
CA PHE A 113 28.88 -19.29 28.99
C PHE A 113 27.71 -19.30 29.98
N TYR A 114 26.51 -19.66 29.51
CA TYR A 114 25.26 -19.40 30.22
C TYR A 114 24.40 -20.65 30.47
N SER A 115 24.93 -21.84 30.27
CA SER A 115 24.22 -23.08 30.58
C SER A 115 23.82 -23.15 32.06
N GLY A 116 22.54 -23.42 32.32
CA GLY A 116 21.97 -23.70 33.63
C GLY A 116 21.76 -22.48 34.55
N ILE A 117 22.11 -21.26 34.11
CA ILE A 117 22.10 -20.09 35.01
C ILE A 117 20.70 -19.54 35.28
N PHE A 118 19.74 -19.79 34.39
CA PHE A 118 18.40 -19.21 34.45
C PHE A 118 17.41 -19.98 35.34
N HIS A 119 17.86 -21.03 36.04
CA HIS A 119 16.99 -21.86 36.89
C HIS A 119 16.83 -21.34 38.32
N SER A 120 17.34 -20.15 38.63
CA SER A 120 17.33 -19.56 39.96
C SER A 120 16.23 -18.51 40.09
N ALA A 121 15.37 -18.58 41.11
CA ALA A 121 14.38 -17.55 41.43
C ALA A 121 14.25 -17.37 42.95
N CYS A 122 13.64 -16.26 43.38
CA CYS A 122 13.39 -15.98 44.80
C CYS A 122 12.14 -16.71 45.28
N TYR A 123 12.29 -17.58 46.27
CA TYR A 123 11.19 -18.34 46.87
C TYR A 123 10.92 -17.86 48.29
N ASN A 124 9.64 -17.80 48.66
CA ASN A 124 9.22 -17.55 50.04
C ASN A 124 9.34 -18.82 50.90
N ALA A 125 9.05 -18.69 52.21
CA ALA A 125 9.04 -19.81 53.16
C ALA A 125 8.01 -20.92 52.83
N HIS A 126 7.01 -20.64 51.97
CA HIS A 126 5.99 -21.58 51.52
C HIS A 126 6.40 -22.33 50.23
N GLY A 127 7.56 -22.01 49.63
CA GLY A 127 8.04 -22.62 48.40
C GLY A 127 7.39 -22.06 47.13
N GLU A 128 6.80 -20.86 47.20
CA GLU A 128 6.24 -20.15 46.05
C GLU A 128 7.21 -19.06 45.56
N ILE A 129 7.23 -18.82 44.24
CA ILE A 129 8.06 -17.77 43.65
C ILE A 129 7.44 -16.41 44.00
N GLU A 130 8.21 -15.57 44.69
CA GLU A 130 7.77 -14.23 45.05
C GLU A 130 8.18 -13.24 43.96
N ASN A 131 7.18 -12.65 43.30
CA ASN A 131 7.39 -11.76 42.15
C ASN A 131 7.34 -10.29 42.61
N LEU A 132 8.46 -9.58 42.49
CA LEU A 132 8.50 -8.12 42.71
C LEU A 132 7.96 -7.33 41.50
N SER A 133 7.89 -7.96 40.33
CA SER A 133 7.38 -7.38 39.08
C SER A 133 6.35 -8.31 38.43
N ASP A 134 5.74 -7.90 37.31
CA ASP A 134 4.73 -8.69 36.61
C ASP A 134 5.23 -10.09 36.17
N ARG A 135 6.54 -10.33 36.12
CA ARG A 135 7.15 -11.62 35.74
C ARG A 135 8.32 -12.00 36.65
N PRO A 136 8.48 -13.29 36.97
CA PRO A 136 9.66 -13.77 37.68
C PRO A 136 10.92 -13.54 36.86
N PHE A 137 12.00 -13.18 37.54
CA PHE A 137 13.32 -12.95 36.95
C PHE A 137 14.40 -13.69 37.77
N PRO A 138 15.56 -13.97 37.17
CA PRO A 138 16.59 -14.74 37.84
C PRO A 138 17.19 -14.05 39.06
N CYS A 139 17.68 -14.84 40.01
CA CYS A 139 18.46 -14.35 41.14
C CYS A 139 19.82 -15.06 41.23
N SER A 140 20.71 -14.49 42.02
CA SER A 140 21.98 -15.07 42.40
C SER A 140 22.07 -15.21 43.92
N ASN A 141 22.82 -16.21 44.37
CA ASN A 141 23.21 -16.36 45.78
C ASN A 141 24.67 -15.93 46.00
N LYS A 142 25.32 -15.39 44.96
CA LYS A 142 26.73 -14.98 44.98
C LYS A 142 26.81 -13.50 45.33
N SER A 143 26.99 -13.19 46.61
CA SER A 143 27.11 -11.82 47.14
C SER A 143 28.32 -11.02 46.60
N ALA A 144 29.22 -11.65 45.85
CA ALA A 144 30.48 -11.06 45.37
C ALA A 144 30.43 -10.55 43.92
N ALA A 145 29.37 -10.83 43.15
CA ALA A 145 29.27 -10.37 41.77
C ALA A 145 28.52 -9.03 41.70
N THR A 146 29.22 -7.95 41.38
CA THR A 146 28.61 -6.63 41.21
C THR A 146 27.54 -6.68 40.11
N GLY A 147 26.32 -6.22 40.44
CA GLY A 147 25.20 -6.20 39.51
C GLY A 147 24.43 -7.52 39.37
N ALA A 148 24.72 -8.54 40.19
CA ALA A 148 23.86 -9.70 40.33
C ALA A 148 22.71 -9.39 41.30
N TYR A 149 21.52 -9.92 41.02
CA TYR A 149 20.34 -9.67 41.84
C TYR A 149 20.29 -10.66 43.00
N ASN A 150 20.27 -10.14 44.23
CA ASN A 150 19.99 -10.94 45.41
C ASN A 150 18.56 -10.63 45.87
N CYS A 151 17.85 -11.63 46.40
CA CYS A 151 16.48 -11.45 46.85
C CYS A 151 16.41 -10.40 47.97
N GLU A 152 15.68 -9.30 47.74
CA GLU A 152 15.61 -8.16 48.66
C GLU A 152 14.52 -8.32 49.73
N VAL A 153 13.52 -9.17 49.48
CA VAL A 153 12.38 -9.36 50.40
C VAL A 153 12.79 -10.24 51.58
N GLU A 154 12.52 -9.76 52.80
CA GLU A 154 12.83 -10.49 54.03
C GLU A 154 12.14 -11.87 54.05
N GLY A 155 12.93 -12.92 54.32
CA GLY A 155 12.42 -14.30 54.34
C GLY A 155 12.39 -15.01 52.99
N THR A 156 12.81 -14.35 51.90
CA THR A 156 13.01 -15.00 50.60
C THR A 156 14.43 -15.53 50.42
N VAL A 157 14.55 -16.67 49.74
CA VAL A 157 15.84 -17.32 49.44
C VAL A 157 15.92 -17.63 47.95
N CYS A 158 17.08 -17.38 47.34
CA CYS A 158 17.34 -17.73 45.96
C CYS A 158 17.56 -19.24 45.81
N LEU A 159 16.65 -19.94 45.13
CA LEU A 159 16.70 -21.39 44.91
C LEU A 159 16.70 -21.74 43.42
N THR A 160 17.44 -22.79 43.06
CA THR A 160 17.64 -23.28 41.68
C THR A 160 16.55 -24.26 41.23
N GLN A 161 15.29 -24.01 41.59
CA GLN A 161 14.15 -24.90 41.29
C GLN A 161 13.25 -24.38 40.16
N TRP A 162 13.56 -23.19 39.63
CA TRP A 162 12.72 -22.56 38.62
C TRP A 162 13.00 -23.12 37.24
N ILE A 163 11.94 -23.31 36.44
CA ILE A 163 12.07 -23.77 35.05
C ILE A 163 12.78 -22.75 34.15
N GLY A 164 12.75 -21.47 34.54
CA GLY A 164 13.40 -20.36 33.85
C GLY A 164 12.42 -19.38 33.18
N PRO A 165 12.94 -18.27 32.63
CA PRO A 165 12.13 -17.21 32.04
C PRO A 165 11.27 -17.69 30.88
N ASN A 166 10.11 -17.05 30.68
CA ASN A 166 9.17 -17.38 29.61
C ASN A 166 8.83 -18.88 29.53
N TYR A 167 8.53 -19.49 30.69
CA TYR A 167 8.23 -20.92 30.81
C TYR A 167 9.36 -21.86 30.34
N GLY A 168 10.61 -21.44 30.52
CA GLY A 168 11.80 -22.20 30.13
C GLY A 168 12.14 -22.15 28.63
N ILE A 169 11.47 -21.29 27.85
CA ILE A 169 11.78 -21.13 26.41
C ILE A 169 13.08 -20.34 26.23
N THR A 170 13.27 -19.28 27.03
CA THR A 170 14.46 -18.44 26.99
C THR A 170 15.54 -19.08 27.83
N SER A 171 16.33 -19.98 27.23
CA SER A 171 17.44 -20.63 27.92
C SER A 171 18.64 -20.94 27.02
N PHE A 172 19.78 -21.15 27.66
CA PHE A 172 21.04 -21.55 27.05
C PHE A 172 21.44 -22.97 27.47
N ASP A 173 20.49 -23.83 27.83
CA ASP A 173 20.82 -25.18 28.35
C ASP A 173 21.01 -26.21 27.23
N ASN A 174 20.33 -25.99 26.10
CA ASN A 174 20.40 -26.84 24.92
C ASN A 174 20.62 -25.98 23.68
N ILE A 175 21.30 -26.54 22.67
CA ILE A 175 21.60 -25.80 21.43
C ILE A 175 20.33 -25.26 20.73
N ALA A 176 19.21 -25.99 20.77
CA ALA A 176 17.96 -25.54 20.14
C ALA A 176 17.35 -24.30 20.85
N PHE A 177 17.29 -24.32 22.18
CA PHE A 177 16.80 -23.17 22.96
C PHE A 177 17.78 -21.99 22.91
N ALA A 178 19.09 -22.26 22.91
CA ALA A 178 20.12 -21.25 22.70
C ALA A 178 19.97 -20.59 21.32
N MET A 179 19.73 -21.37 20.25
CA MET A 179 19.47 -20.82 18.91
C MET A 179 18.21 -19.96 18.87
N ILE A 180 17.12 -20.36 19.53
CA ILE A 180 15.88 -19.56 19.59
C ILE A 180 16.13 -18.26 20.36
N THR A 181 16.83 -18.32 21.49
CA THR A 181 17.17 -17.15 22.32
C THR A 181 18.09 -16.18 21.58
N VAL A 182 19.10 -16.70 20.87
CA VAL A 182 19.99 -15.90 20.01
C VAL A 182 19.24 -15.31 18.82
N PHE A 183 18.34 -16.06 18.19
CA PHE A 183 17.48 -15.57 17.12
C PHE A 183 16.60 -14.40 17.61
N GLN A 184 15.94 -14.56 18.76
CA GLN A 184 15.19 -13.49 19.41
C GLN A 184 16.08 -12.25 19.62
N CYS A 185 17.30 -12.42 20.14
CA CYS A 185 18.23 -11.31 20.34
C CYS A 185 18.60 -10.60 19.02
N ILE A 186 18.86 -11.36 17.96
CA ILE A 186 19.22 -10.83 16.62
C ILE A 186 18.07 -10.03 16.00
N THR A 187 16.81 -10.41 16.25
CA THR A 187 15.65 -9.63 15.78
C THR A 187 15.47 -8.28 16.49
N MET A 188 16.35 -7.94 17.44
CA MET A 188 16.29 -6.74 18.28
C MET A 188 15.04 -6.68 19.19
N GLU A 189 14.32 -7.79 19.37
CA GLU A 189 13.15 -7.87 20.26
C GLU A 189 13.53 -8.55 21.58
N GLY A 190 13.39 -7.83 22.71
CA GLY A 190 13.61 -8.41 24.04
C GLY A 190 15.05 -8.83 24.35
N TRP A 191 16.04 -8.46 23.53
CA TRP A 191 17.45 -8.80 23.73
C TRP A 191 18.04 -8.21 25.01
N THR A 192 17.62 -7.00 25.38
CA THR A 192 18.02 -6.35 26.65
C THR A 192 17.49 -7.12 27.84
N THR A 193 16.28 -7.67 27.76
CA THR A 193 15.70 -8.52 28.80
C THR A 193 16.52 -9.77 29.02
N VAL A 194 16.95 -10.46 27.94
CA VAL A 194 17.84 -11.64 28.05
C VAL A 194 19.18 -11.24 28.68
N MET A 195 19.77 -10.13 28.27
CA MET A 195 21.00 -9.60 28.88
C MET A 195 20.82 -9.28 30.37
N TYR A 196 19.70 -8.68 30.76
CA TYR A 196 19.41 -8.39 32.17
C TYR A 196 19.22 -9.66 32.98
N TYR A 197 18.53 -10.67 32.46
CA TYR A 197 18.45 -11.98 33.11
C TYR A 197 19.83 -12.62 33.33
N THR A 198 20.75 -12.46 32.39
CA THR A 198 22.14 -12.91 32.57
C THR A 198 22.88 -12.09 33.62
N ASN A 199 22.67 -10.77 33.65
CA ASN A 199 23.26 -9.88 34.67
C ASN A 199 22.74 -10.23 36.06
N ASP A 200 21.44 -10.44 36.22
CA ASP A 200 20.81 -10.76 37.50
C ASP A 200 21.30 -12.12 38.04
N SER A 201 21.65 -13.07 37.15
CA SER A 201 22.16 -14.39 37.51
C SER A 201 23.67 -14.39 37.85
N LEU A 202 24.50 -13.78 37.00
CA LEU A 202 25.98 -13.89 37.05
C LEU A 202 26.71 -12.60 37.45
N GLY A 203 26.05 -11.45 37.39
CA GLY A 203 26.64 -10.11 37.54
C GLY A 203 26.85 -9.41 36.20
N SER A 204 26.93 -8.07 36.21
CA SER A 204 26.91 -7.24 34.99
C SER A 204 28.30 -7.03 34.34
N THR A 205 29.37 -7.53 34.94
CA THR A 205 30.75 -7.15 34.60
C THR A 205 31.18 -7.52 33.18
N TYR A 206 30.79 -8.71 32.68
CA TYR A 206 31.29 -9.23 31.40
C TYR A 206 30.22 -9.57 30.37
N ASN A 207 28.93 -9.62 30.73
CA ASN A 207 27.88 -10.07 29.82
C ASN A 207 27.72 -9.16 28.58
N TRP A 208 27.96 -7.85 28.73
CA TRP A 208 27.94 -6.92 27.61
C TRP A 208 28.92 -7.31 26.49
N ALA A 209 30.03 -7.99 26.81
CA ALA A 209 31.02 -8.43 25.82
C ALA A 209 30.51 -9.56 24.92
N TYR A 210 29.46 -10.28 25.32
CA TYR A 210 28.75 -11.22 24.46
C TYR A 210 27.62 -10.54 23.69
N PHE A 211 26.74 -9.81 24.40
CA PHE A 211 25.53 -9.25 23.80
C PHE A 211 25.80 -8.08 22.83
N ILE A 212 26.78 -7.22 23.09
CA ILE A 212 27.07 -6.09 22.19
C ILE A 212 27.59 -6.58 20.82
N PRO A 213 28.60 -7.46 20.73
CA PRO A 213 28.99 -8.04 19.45
C PRO A 213 27.88 -8.84 18.78
N LEU A 214 27.05 -9.56 19.55
CA LEU A 214 25.88 -10.26 19.01
C LEU A 214 24.91 -9.32 18.29
N ILE A 215 24.61 -8.14 18.85
CA ILE A 215 23.71 -7.17 18.22
C ILE A 215 24.38 -6.48 17.03
N VAL A 216 25.64 -6.07 17.15
CA VAL A 216 26.38 -5.38 16.08
C VAL A 216 26.59 -6.30 14.87
N LEU A 217 27.10 -7.52 15.09
CA LEU A 217 27.39 -8.47 14.02
C LEU A 217 26.17 -9.29 13.60
N GLY A 218 25.32 -9.67 14.55
CA GLY A 218 24.17 -10.52 14.28
C GLY A 218 22.95 -9.75 13.76
N SER A 219 22.78 -8.47 14.10
CA SER A 219 21.60 -7.71 13.69
C SER A 219 21.91 -6.64 12.65
N PHE A 220 22.80 -5.69 12.95
CA PHE A 220 23.11 -4.60 12.03
C PHE A 220 23.77 -5.09 10.74
N PHE A 221 24.78 -5.95 10.83
CA PHE A 221 25.42 -6.51 9.64
C PHE A 221 24.46 -7.42 8.85
N MET A 222 23.63 -8.23 9.52
CA MET A 222 22.70 -9.14 8.84
C MET A 222 21.57 -8.40 8.12
N LEU A 223 20.97 -7.38 8.73
CA LEU A 223 19.97 -6.53 8.07
C LEU A 223 20.56 -5.84 6.84
N ASN A 224 21.78 -5.29 6.96
CA ASN A 224 22.46 -4.63 5.84
C ASN A 224 22.77 -5.62 4.70
N LEU A 225 23.14 -6.85 5.02
CA LEU A 225 23.42 -7.88 4.01
C LEU A 225 22.13 -8.33 3.29
N VAL A 226 21.03 -8.52 4.03
CA VAL A 226 19.72 -8.83 3.43
C VAL A 226 19.26 -7.69 2.53
N LEU A 227 19.31 -6.44 3.00
CA LEU A 227 18.96 -5.25 2.21
C LEU A 227 19.84 -5.10 0.97
N GLY A 228 21.15 -5.35 1.09
CA GLY A 228 22.10 -5.28 -0.01
C GLY A 228 21.78 -6.28 -1.12
N VAL A 229 21.54 -7.54 -0.79
CA VAL A 229 21.19 -8.56 -1.81
C VAL A 229 19.81 -8.32 -2.39
N LEU A 230 18.83 -7.94 -1.57
CA LEU A 230 17.48 -7.63 -2.04
C LEU A 230 17.50 -6.42 -3.00
N SER A 231 18.29 -5.39 -2.70
CA SER A 231 18.51 -4.26 -3.61
C SER A 231 19.21 -4.70 -4.90
N GLY A 232 20.20 -5.60 -4.82
CA GLY A 232 20.89 -6.14 -6.00
C GLY A 232 19.97 -6.95 -6.91
N GLU A 233 19.16 -7.84 -6.34
CA GLU A 233 18.19 -8.64 -7.09
C GLU A 233 17.06 -7.78 -7.67
N PHE A 234 16.57 -6.78 -6.94
CA PHE A 234 15.59 -5.82 -7.47
C PHE A 234 16.16 -4.94 -8.57
N ALA A 235 17.41 -4.49 -8.46
CA ALA A 235 18.08 -3.75 -9.53
C ALA A 235 18.19 -4.60 -10.80
N LYS A 236 18.65 -5.86 -10.66
CA LYS A 236 18.77 -6.82 -11.75
C LYS A 236 17.43 -7.14 -12.41
N GLU A 237 16.37 -7.30 -11.62
CA GLU A 237 15.03 -7.57 -12.15
C GLU A 237 14.44 -6.33 -12.84
N ARG A 238 14.66 -5.13 -12.28
CA ARG A 238 14.26 -3.87 -12.90
C ARG A 238 14.94 -3.68 -14.26
N GLU A 239 16.24 -3.92 -14.35
CA GLU A 239 17.02 -3.84 -15.60
C GLU A 239 16.48 -4.82 -16.65
N ARG A 240 16.15 -6.06 -16.28
CA ARG A 240 15.53 -7.03 -17.21
C ARG A 240 14.18 -6.56 -17.74
N VAL A 241 13.35 -5.97 -16.88
CA VAL A 241 12.03 -5.45 -17.27
C VAL A 241 12.17 -4.24 -18.21
N GLU A 242 13.11 -3.35 -17.91
CA GLU A 242 13.41 -2.17 -18.73
C GLU A 242 13.91 -2.55 -20.12
N ASN A 243 14.92 -3.43 -20.22
CA ASN A 243 15.43 -3.97 -21.50
C ASN A 243 14.32 -4.64 -22.32
N ARG A 244 13.42 -5.40 -21.68
CA ARG A 244 12.28 -6.03 -22.36
C ARG A 244 11.29 -4.98 -22.86
N ARG A 245 11.02 -3.93 -22.08
CA ARG A 245 10.13 -2.83 -22.46
C ARG A 245 10.70 -2.05 -23.65
N GLU A 246 11.99 -1.74 -23.62
CA GLU A 246 12.69 -1.07 -24.73
C GLU A 246 12.66 -1.92 -26.00
N PHE A 247 12.94 -3.22 -25.91
CA PHE A 247 12.86 -4.14 -27.04
C PHE A 247 11.45 -4.15 -27.67
N LEU A 248 10.40 -4.21 -26.84
CA LEU A 248 9.02 -4.19 -27.32
C LEU A 248 8.65 -2.85 -27.95
N LYS A 249 9.11 -1.72 -27.39
CA LYS A 249 8.93 -0.39 -27.97
C LYS A 249 9.60 -0.29 -29.34
N LEU A 250 10.88 -0.70 -29.46
CA LEU A 250 11.62 -0.68 -30.71
C LEU A 250 10.94 -1.55 -31.78
N ARG A 251 10.50 -2.75 -31.41
CA ARG A 251 9.78 -3.65 -32.32
C ARG A 251 8.47 -3.05 -32.83
N ARG A 252 7.71 -2.39 -31.95
CA ARG A 252 6.47 -1.70 -32.32
C ARG A 252 6.75 -0.53 -33.27
N GLN A 253 7.81 0.23 -33.01
CA GLN A 253 8.22 1.34 -33.86
C GLN A 253 8.65 0.89 -35.26
N GLN A 254 9.48 -0.17 -35.34
CA GLN A 254 9.86 -0.77 -36.63
C GLN A 254 8.66 -1.32 -37.41
N GLN A 255 7.67 -1.88 -36.71
CA GLN A 255 6.47 -2.38 -37.37
C GLN A 255 5.62 -1.24 -37.93
N ILE A 256 5.44 -0.16 -37.17
CA ILE A 256 4.75 1.06 -37.63
C ILE A 256 5.49 1.67 -38.83
N GLU A 257 6.82 1.73 -38.80
CA GLU A 257 7.63 2.26 -39.90
C GLU A 257 7.46 1.43 -41.18
N ARG A 258 7.48 0.09 -41.09
CA ARG A 258 7.22 -0.79 -42.23
C ARG A 258 5.80 -0.63 -42.78
N GLU A 259 4.80 -0.58 -41.91
CA GLU A 259 3.41 -0.35 -42.31
C GLU A 259 3.26 1.01 -43.00
N LEU A 260 3.88 2.07 -42.46
CA LEU A 260 3.89 3.41 -43.03
C LEU A 260 4.54 3.45 -44.42
N ASN A 261 5.72 2.83 -44.56
CA ASN A 261 6.42 2.74 -45.85
C ASN A 261 5.60 1.95 -46.89
N GLY A 262 4.96 0.86 -46.48
CA GLY A 262 4.07 0.09 -47.36
C GLY A 262 2.85 0.90 -47.81
N TYR A 263 2.24 1.68 -46.91
CA TYR A 263 1.15 2.59 -47.29
C TYR A 263 1.63 3.71 -48.24
N LEU A 264 2.83 4.25 -48.00
CA LEU A 264 3.41 5.28 -48.87
C LEU A 264 3.66 4.73 -50.29
N GLU A 265 4.23 3.52 -50.40
CA GLU A 265 4.45 2.85 -51.68
C GLU A 265 3.13 2.65 -52.44
N TRP A 266 2.08 2.15 -51.78
CA TRP A 266 0.74 2.01 -52.38
C TRP A 266 0.18 3.33 -52.89
N ILE A 267 0.39 4.43 -52.15
CA ILE A 267 -0.05 5.77 -52.56
C ILE A 267 0.72 6.22 -53.80
N LEU A 268 2.04 6.10 -53.80
CA LEU A 268 2.92 6.51 -54.92
C LEU A 268 2.62 5.70 -56.19
N THR A 269 2.47 4.38 -56.07
CA THR A 269 2.10 3.53 -57.21
C THR A 269 0.72 3.92 -57.77
N ALA A 270 -0.26 4.22 -56.91
CA ALA A 270 -1.56 4.67 -57.35
C ALA A 270 -1.51 6.05 -58.05
N GLU A 271 -0.66 6.97 -57.58
CA GLU A 271 -0.40 8.27 -58.21
C GLU A 271 0.23 8.12 -59.60
N GLU A 272 1.22 7.23 -59.73
CA GLU A 272 1.88 6.93 -61.01
C GLU A 272 0.94 6.34 -62.06
N VAL A 273 0.04 5.43 -61.66
CA VAL A 273 -0.99 4.86 -62.55
C VAL A 273 -1.94 5.94 -63.08
N ILE A 274 -2.38 6.86 -62.21
CA ILE A 274 -3.27 7.98 -62.61
C ILE A 274 -2.56 8.94 -63.58
N LEU A 275 -1.29 9.24 -63.34
CA LEU A 275 -0.51 10.10 -64.23
C LEU A 275 -0.36 9.48 -65.63
N LYS A 276 -0.15 8.15 -65.72
CA LYS A 276 -0.04 7.40 -66.98
C LYS A 276 -1.36 7.22 -67.72
N GLU A 277 -2.50 7.42 -67.09
CA GLU A 277 -3.81 7.27 -67.73
C GLU A 277 -4.14 8.51 -68.59
N GLU A 278 -4.10 8.37 -69.92
CA GLU A 278 -4.26 9.47 -70.90
C GLU A 278 -5.72 9.98 -71.07
N ARG A 279 -6.69 9.47 -70.31
CA ARG A 279 -8.12 9.77 -70.52
C ARG A 279 -8.74 10.84 -69.61
N THR A 280 -8.02 11.37 -68.62
CA THR A 280 -8.53 12.34 -67.65
C THR A 280 -7.90 13.72 -67.84
N THR A 281 -8.71 14.79 -67.78
CA THR A 281 -8.25 16.18 -67.86
C THR A 281 -7.38 16.54 -66.65
N GLU A 282 -6.41 17.44 -66.82
CA GLU A 282 -5.46 17.86 -65.76
C GLU A 282 -6.16 18.30 -64.45
N GLU A 283 -7.33 18.94 -64.55
CA GLU A 283 -8.12 19.37 -63.40
C GLU A 283 -8.77 18.20 -62.63
N GLU A 284 -9.25 17.15 -63.31
CA GLU A 284 -9.78 15.95 -62.66
C GLU A 284 -8.66 15.14 -61.98
N LYS A 285 -7.47 15.06 -62.60
CA LYS A 285 -6.29 14.42 -62.01
C LYS A 285 -5.88 15.11 -60.70
N ALA A 286 -5.84 16.45 -60.69
CA ALA A 286 -5.51 17.24 -59.51
C ALA A 286 -6.54 17.05 -58.37
N ALA A 287 -7.84 17.05 -58.68
CA ALA A 287 -8.89 16.89 -57.68
C ALA A 287 -8.91 15.49 -57.03
N ILE A 288 -8.67 14.43 -57.82
CA ILE A 288 -8.59 13.06 -57.31
C ILE A 288 -7.37 12.87 -56.40
N MET A 289 -6.21 13.45 -56.79
CA MET A 289 -5.00 13.43 -55.96
C MET A 289 -5.18 14.16 -54.63
N GLU A 290 -5.83 15.33 -54.63
CA GLU A 290 -6.04 16.11 -53.41
C GLU A 290 -7.02 15.41 -52.45
N ALA A 291 -8.09 14.81 -52.96
CA ALA A 291 -9.05 14.04 -52.17
C ALA A 291 -8.39 12.82 -51.50
N ARG A 292 -7.51 12.10 -52.21
CA ARG A 292 -6.76 10.97 -51.64
C ARG A 292 -5.69 11.41 -50.65
N ARG A 293 -4.95 12.50 -50.90
CA ARG A 293 -4.00 13.08 -49.92
C ARG A 293 -4.70 13.44 -48.60
N ARG A 294 -5.89 14.05 -48.67
CA ARG A 294 -6.69 14.34 -47.46
C ARG A 294 -7.12 13.07 -46.72
N THR A 295 -7.45 12.02 -47.45
CA THR A 295 -7.85 10.73 -46.87
C THR A 295 -6.66 10.00 -46.22
N ALA A 296 -5.49 10.03 -46.87
CA ALA A 296 -4.24 9.51 -46.33
C ALA A 296 -3.80 10.29 -45.08
N ALA A 297 -3.88 11.63 -45.11
CA ALA A 297 -3.59 12.48 -43.94
C ALA A 297 -4.54 12.22 -42.76
N LYS A 298 -5.83 11.95 -43.03
CA LYS A 298 -6.79 11.53 -41.99
C LYS A 298 -6.42 10.18 -41.39
N LYS A 299 -6.06 9.17 -42.21
CA LYS A 299 -5.61 7.86 -41.72
C LYS A 299 -4.31 7.96 -40.91
N LEU A 300 -3.37 8.81 -41.32
CA LEU A 300 -2.12 9.07 -40.61
C LEU A 300 -2.36 9.74 -39.25
N LYS A 301 -3.22 10.77 -39.18
CA LYS A 301 -3.66 11.37 -37.92
C LYS A 301 -4.35 10.36 -37.00
N GLN A 302 -5.16 9.46 -37.56
CA GLN A 302 -5.87 8.43 -36.80
C GLN A 302 -4.91 7.33 -36.27
N ALA A 303 -3.84 7.02 -37.00
CA ALA A 303 -2.76 6.14 -36.54
C ALA A 303 -1.91 6.79 -35.43
N ASN A 304 -1.54 8.07 -35.56
CA ASN A 304 -0.85 8.83 -34.50
C ASN A 304 -1.71 9.00 -33.24
N LYS A 305 -3.02 9.22 -33.36
CA LYS A 305 -3.93 9.33 -32.21
C LYS A 305 -4.03 8.02 -31.41
N ARG A 306 -3.76 6.86 -32.02
CA ARG A 306 -3.66 5.56 -31.34
C ARG A 306 -2.30 5.33 -30.65
N GLN A 307 -1.28 6.12 -30.97
CA GLN A 307 0.03 6.10 -30.33
C GLN A 307 0.05 6.93 -29.04
N SER A 308 -0.70 8.04 -28.99
CA SER A 308 -0.78 8.94 -27.83
C SER A 308 -1.56 8.38 -26.65
N THR A 309 -2.34 7.32 -26.81
CA THR A 309 -3.18 6.76 -25.73
C THR A 309 -2.44 5.78 -24.79
N GLU A 310 -1.15 5.51 -24.98
CA GLU A 310 -0.39 4.55 -24.13
C GLU A 310 0.91 5.10 -23.51
N THR A 311 1.20 6.39 -23.69
CA THR A 311 2.34 7.05 -23.03
C THR A 311 1.88 8.31 -22.33
N GLU A 312 1.76 8.17 -21.02
CA GLU A 312 1.75 9.20 -19.98
C GLU A 312 0.56 10.17 -19.94
N GLU A 313 0.04 10.25 -18.72
CA GLU A 313 -1.02 11.12 -18.26
C GLU A 313 -0.54 12.58 -18.28
N ASP A 314 -1.51 13.46 -18.52
CA ASP A 314 -1.50 14.90 -18.30
C ASP A 314 -0.87 15.82 -19.38
N ILE A 315 -1.66 16.85 -19.69
CA ILE A 315 -1.37 18.11 -20.39
C ILE A 315 -1.45 18.04 -21.92
N GLU A 316 -2.67 18.21 -22.46
CA GLU A 316 -3.00 19.11 -23.59
C GLU A 316 -4.46 18.84 -24.02
N GLU A 317 -5.42 19.25 -23.18
CA GLU A 317 -6.84 19.39 -23.56
C GLU A 317 -7.35 20.75 -23.04
N GLU A 318 -6.85 21.84 -23.60
CA GLU A 318 -7.53 23.13 -23.55
C GLU A 318 -7.29 23.82 -24.90
N ASP A 319 -8.09 23.51 -25.93
CA ASP A 319 -8.27 24.37 -27.11
C ASP A 319 -9.47 23.97 -28.03
N GLU A 320 -10.30 22.96 -27.68
CA GLU A 320 -11.44 22.53 -28.55
C GLU A 320 -12.82 23.10 -28.16
N ASP A 321 -12.94 23.95 -27.14
CA ASP A 321 -14.25 24.37 -26.59
C ASP A 321 -14.81 25.72 -27.11
N GLU A 322 -14.29 26.30 -28.21
CA GLU A 322 -14.80 27.59 -28.71
C GLU A 322 -15.98 27.53 -29.71
N ASP A 323 -16.40 26.37 -30.20
CA ASP A 323 -17.38 26.31 -31.31
C ASP A 323 -18.84 25.94 -30.94
N ASP A 324 -19.17 25.65 -29.67
CA ASP A 324 -20.52 25.16 -29.30
C ASP A 324 -21.52 26.24 -28.83
N TYR A 325 -21.24 27.54 -29.02
CA TYR A 325 -22.12 28.64 -28.55
C TYR A 325 -22.70 29.53 -29.66
N LEU A 326 -22.76 29.07 -30.91
CA LEU A 326 -23.28 29.87 -32.03
C LEU A 326 -24.44 29.24 -32.82
N ASN A 327 -25.23 28.35 -32.23
CA ASN A 327 -26.46 27.90 -32.87
C ASN A 327 -27.58 27.61 -31.87
N GLU A 328 -28.24 28.66 -31.39
CA GLU A 328 -29.65 28.61 -30.97
C GLU A 328 -30.19 30.03 -30.69
N GLU A 329 -30.72 30.70 -31.72
CA GLU A 329 -31.90 31.56 -31.56
C GLU A 329 -32.42 31.98 -32.95
N SER A 330 -33.27 31.13 -33.53
CA SER A 330 -34.21 31.55 -34.56
C SER A 330 -35.46 32.13 -33.88
N GLU A 331 -35.79 33.36 -34.27
CA GLU A 331 -37.10 34.01 -34.24
C GLU A 331 -37.86 34.22 -32.92
N GLY A 332 -38.07 35.50 -32.59
CA GLY A 332 -39.30 35.97 -31.94
C GLY A 332 -39.18 36.45 -30.49
N LYS A 333 -38.81 37.73 -30.29
CA LYS A 333 -39.42 38.73 -29.35
C LYS A 333 -38.47 39.92 -29.13
N ARG A 334 -38.63 40.96 -29.98
CA ARG A 334 -37.75 42.14 -30.09
C ARG A 334 -37.88 43.18 -28.96
N ALA A 335 -38.82 43.05 -28.03
CA ALA A 335 -39.11 44.09 -27.03
C ALA A 335 -38.64 43.81 -25.58
N LYS A 336 -38.26 42.58 -25.21
CA LYS A 336 -37.68 42.25 -23.87
C LYS A 336 -36.13 42.28 -23.83
N ARG A 337 -35.49 42.56 -24.97
CA ARG A 337 -34.04 42.34 -25.22
C ARG A 337 -33.10 43.39 -24.60
N THR A 338 -33.56 44.59 -24.25
CA THR A 338 -32.65 45.67 -23.80
C THR A 338 -32.18 45.52 -22.35
N PHE A 339 -33.02 45.00 -21.46
CA PHE A 339 -32.65 44.82 -20.04
C PHE A 339 -31.83 43.54 -19.82
N TRP A 340 -32.30 42.39 -20.32
CA TRP A 340 -31.61 41.10 -20.21
C TRP A 340 -30.30 41.06 -21.02
N GLY A 341 -30.24 41.71 -22.19
CA GLY A 341 -29.01 41.82 -22.97
C GLY A 341 -27.92 42.67 -22.30
N SER A 342 -28.31 43.72 -21.56
CA SER A 342 -27.35 44.54 -20.78
C SER A 342 -26.84 43.81 -19.54
N ILE A 343 -27.69 43.03 -18.88
CA ILE A 343 -27.30 42.18 -17.73
C ILE A 343 -26.37 41.05 -18.20
N CYS A 344 -26.69 40.34 -19.28
CA CYS A 344 -25.82 39.29 -19.82
C CYS A 344 -24.44 39.82 -20.25
N LYS A 345 -24.38 41.03 -20.84
CA LYS A 345 -23.11 41.68 -21.17
C LYS A 345 -22.30 42.06 -19.91
N LYS A 346 -22.95 42.61 -18.88
CA LYS A 346 -22.30 42.90 -17.59
C LYS A 346 -21.80 41.64 -16.88
N VAL A 347 -22.59 40.58 -16.85
CA VAL A 347 -22.21 39.28 -16.26
C VAL A 347 -21.02 38.66 -17.02
N ARG A 348 -21.02 38.73 -18.36
CA ARG A 348 -19.88 38.27 -19.17
C ARG A 348 -18.61 39.06 -18.86
N HIS A 349 -18.71 40.38 -18.74
CA HIS A 349 -17.57 41.24 -18.38
C HIS A 349 -17.04 40.92 -16.98
N MET A 350 -17.93 40.76 -15.99
CA MET A 350 -17.56 40.35 -14.63
C MET A 350 -16.90 38.97 -14.60
N ARG A 351 -17.40 38.00 -15.38
CA ARG A 351 -16.80 36.66 -15.47
C ARG A 351 -15.37 36.70 -16.03
N VAL A 352 -15.13 37.52 -17.06
CA VAL A 352 -13.79 37.69 -17.65
C VAL A 352 -12.83 38.34 -16.66
N GLN A 353 -13.24 39.41 -15.98
CA GLN A 353 -12.43 40.03 -14.93
C GLN A 353 -12.12 39.07 -13.79
N MET A 354 -13.10 38.27 -13.37
CA MET A 354 -12.92 37.27 -12.32
C MET A 354 -11.92 36.18 -12.72
N ARG A 355 -11.94 35.76 -14.00
CA ARG A 355 -10.99 34.80 -14.54
C ARG A 355 -9.56 35.32 -14.49
N LEU A 356 -9.35 36.61 -14.78
CA LEU A 356 -8.03 37.23 -14.66
C LEU A 356 -7.54 37.27 -13.21
N ILE A 357 -8.42 37.54 -12.26
CA ILE A 357 -8.09 37.53 -10.81
C ILE A 357 -7.73 36.12 -10.36
N VAL A 358 -8.56 35.12 -10.68
CA VAL A 358 -8.34 33.71 -10.27
C VAL A 358 -7.06 33.13 -10.87
N LYS A 359 -6.71 33.50 -12.11
CA LYS A 359 -5.45 33.08 -12.77
C LYS A 359 -4.23 33.91 -12.33
N SER A 360 -4.39 34.92 -11.49
CA SER A 360 -3.27 35.77 -11.06
C SER A 360 -2.38 35.09 -10.02
N GLN A 361 -1.07 35.32 -10.10
CA GLN A 361 -0.09 34.80 -9.14
C GLN A 361 -0.35 35.32 -7.72
N VAL A 362 -0.89 36.54 -7.59
CA VAL A 362 -1.24 37.15 -6.30
C VAL A 362 -2.35 36.36 -5.60
N PHE A 363 -3.37 35.94 -6.34
CA PHE A 363 -4.46 35.14 -5.81
C PHE A 363 -3.97 33.78 -5.31
N TYR A 364 -3.06 33.15 -6.04
CA TYR A 364 -2.41 31.89 -5.63
C TYR A 364 -1.66 32.04 -4.30
N TRP A 365 -0.77 33.03 -4.17
CA TRP A 365 -0.02 33.27 -2.93
C TRP A 365 -0.92 33.65 -1.74
N LEU A 366 -2.01 34.40 -2.00
CA LEU A 366 -2.99 34.74 -0.97
C LEU A 366 -3.67 33.48 -0.43
N VAL A 367 -4.16 32.59 -1.30
CA VAL A 367 -4.82 31.34 -0.89
C VAL A 367 -3.86 30.46 -0.09
N ILE A 368 -2.61 30.31 -0.54
CA ILE A 368 -1.60 29.53 0.18
C ILE A 368 -1.32 30.10 1.57
N THR A 369 -1.18 31.41 1.67
CA THR A 369 -0.94 32.08 2.95
C THR A 369 -2.09 31.82 3.93
N LEU A 370 -3.34 31.87 3.45
CA LEU A 370 -4.52 31.56 4.26
C LEU A 370 -4.57 30.09 4.69
N VAL A 371 -4.19 29.16 3.83
CA VAL A 371 -4.09 27.74 4.17
C VAL A 371 -3.04 27.53 5.27
N PHE A 372 -1.87 28.16 5.15
CA PHE A 372 -0.82 28.09 6.16
C PHE A 372 -1.27 28.66 7.50
N LEU A 373 -1.87 29.86 7.51
CA LEU A 373 -2.40 30.48 8.73
C LEU A 373 -3.51 29.64 9.36
N ASN A 374 -4.42 29.08 8.56
CA ASN A 374 -5.45 28.17 9.05
C ASN A 374 -4.84 26.92 9.71
N THR A 375 -3.80 26.34 9.10
CA THR A 375 -3.08 25.18 9.64
C THR A 375 -2.35 25.53 10.94
N ALA A 376 -1.73 26.71 11.01
CA ALA A 376 -1.07 27.19 12.22
C ALA A 376 -2.08 27.40 13.37
N CYS A 377 -3.26 27.94 13.09
CA CYS A 377 -4.34 28.04 14.07
C CYS A 377 -4.71 26.66 14.64
N VAL A 378 -4.99 25.68 13.77
CA VAL A 378 -5.30 24.31 14.21
C VAL A 378 -4.14 23.69 15.00
N ALA A 379 -2.89 23.91 14.59
CA ALA A 379 -1.71 23.36 15.26
C ALA A 379 -1.40 23.99 16.63
N SER A 380 -1.95 25.18 16.92
CA SER A 380 -1.73 25.89 18.17
C SER A 380 -2.66 25.49 19.32
N GLU A 381 -3.67 24.67 19.05
CA GLU A 381 -4.52 24.07 20.08
C GLU A 381 -3.69 23.24 21.06
N HIS A 382 -3.81 23.50 22.36
CA HIS A 382 -3.09 22.77 23.40
C HIS A 382 -3.93 22.52 24.66
N TYR A 383 -3.54 21.51 25.45
CA TYR A 383 -4.23 21.15 26.68
C TYR A 383 -4.09 22.25 27.74
N GLY A 384 -5.20 22.62 28.37
CA GLY A 384 -5.24 23.65 29.42
C GLY A 384 -5.14 25.10 28.89
N GLN A 385 -5.39 25.31 27.59
CA GLN A 385 -5.35 26.65 27.01
C GLN A 385 -6.42 27.58 27.60
N PRO A 386 -6.15 28.90 27.71
CA PRO A 386 -7.11 29.83 28.29
C PRO A 386 -8.37 29.98 27.41
N GLU A 387 -9.50 30.31 28.05
CA GLU A 387 -10.81 30.38 27.38
C GLU A 387 -10.81 31.38 26.21
N TRP A 388 -10.17 32.55 26.36
CA TRP A 388 -10.07 33.56 25.31
C TRP A 388 -9.38 33.02 24.05
N PHE A 389 -8.41 32.12 24.20
CA PHE A 389 -7.68 31.54 23.08
C PHE A 389 -8.53 30.51 22.36
N THR A 390 -9.32 29.73 23.11
CA THR A 390 -10.32 28.82 22.55
C THR A 390 -11.39 29.57 21.76
N GLU A 391 -11.87 30.70 22.29
CA GLU A 391 -12.82 31.57 21.57
C GLU A 391 -12.20 32.18 20.31
N PHE A 392 -10.97 32.68 20.39
CA PHE A 392 -10.24 33.22 19.24
C PHE A 392 -10.11 32.18 18.11
N LEU A 393 -9.69 30.96 18.44
CA LEU A 393 -9.54 29.88 17.45
C LEU A 393 -10.88 29.50 16.80
N LYS A 394 -11.98 29.50 17.58
CA LYS A 394 -13.34 29.30 17.05
C LYS A 394 -13.74 30.40 16.06
N TYR A 395 -13.48 31.67 16.35
CA TYR A 395 -13.76 32.76 15.41
C TYR A 395 -12.88 32.68 14.16
N ALA A 396 -11.58 32.41 14.33
CA ALA A 396 -10.65 32.26 13.22
C ALA A 396 -11.10 31.15 12.26
N GLU A 397 -11.58 30.03 12.79
CA GLU A 397 -12.14 28.93 12.02
C GLU A 397 -13.32 29.37 11.12
N TYR A 398 -14.28 30.13 11.66
CA TYR A 398 -15.40 30.66 10.88
C TYR A 398 -14.94 31.63 9.79
N VAL A 399 -13.98 32.52 10.12
CA VAL A 399 -13.43 33.48 9.17
C VAL A 399 -12.73 32.74 8.02
N PHE A 400 -11.83 31.80 8.31
CA PHE A 400 -11.15 31.02 7.29
C PHE A 400 -12.13 30.21 6.46
N SER A 401 -13.12 29.56 7.08
CA SER A 401 -14.16 28.82 6.36
C SER A 401 -14.94 29.72 5.40
N GLY A 402 -15.31 30.93 5.84
CA GLY A 402 -15.97 31.93 4.99
C GLY A 402 -15.10 32.34 3.80
N ILE A 403 -13.81 32.60 4.01
CA ILE A 403 -12.90 32.98 2.92
C ILE A 403 -12.74 31.84 1.91
N PHE A 404 -12.64 30.58 2.36
CA PHE A 404 -12.54 29.43 1.46
C PHE A 404 -13.84 29.21 0.66
N ILE A 405 -15.00 29.39 1.26
CA ILE A 405 -16.29 29.34 0.53
C ILE A 405 -16.32 30.42 -0.55
N CYS A 406 -15.92 31.65 -0.21
CA CYS A 406 -15.80 32.74 -1.19
C CYS A 406 -14.83 32.38 -2.32
N GLU A 407 -13.63 31.88 -2.00
CA GLU A 407 -12.65 31.40 -2.99
C GLU A 407 -13.26 30.39 -3.96
N MET A 408 -13.95 29.37 -3.44
CA MET A 408 -14.61 28.34 -4.25
C MET A 408 -15.70 28.92 -5.15
N LEU A 409 -16.54 29.82 -4.62
CA LEU A 409 -17.60 30.47 -5.40
C LEU A 409 -17.02 31.35 -6.51
N MET A 410 -15.95 32.07 -6.23
CA MET A 410 -15.22 32.89 -7.21
C MET A 410 -14.67 32.02 -8.35
N LYS A 411 -14.03 30.88 -8.02
CA LYS A 411 -13.53 29.91 -9.00
C LYS A 411 -14.64 29.29 -9.85
N LEU A 412 -15.73 28.86 -9.22
CA LEU A 412 -16.89 28.27 -9.89
C LEU A 412 -17.55 29.26 -10.87
N PHE A 413 -17.67 30.53 -10.48
CA PHE A 413 -18.22 31.58 -11.33
C PHE A 413 -17.30 31.96 -12.51
N ALA A 414 -15.99 32.02 -12.28
CA ALA A 414 -14.98 32.43 -13.27
C ALA A 414 -14.75 31.39 -14.38
N MET A 415 -14.65 30.11 -14.01
CA MET A 415 -14.40 29.00 -14.94
C MET A 415 -15.69 28.41 -15.52
N GLY A 416 -16.79 28.46 -14.76
CA GLY A 416 -18.02 27.75 -15.09
C GLY A 416 -18.02 26.31 -14.56
N HIS A 417 -19.21 25.78 -14.31
CA HIS A 417 -19.38 24.48 -13.64
C HIS A 417 -18.70 23.29 -14.34
N ARG A 418 -18.78 23.18 -15.68
CA ARG A 418 -18.19 22.04 -16.41
C ARG A 418 -16.67 21.97 -16.27
N VAL A 419 -15.98 23.08 -16.56
CA VAL A 419 -14.51 23.18 -16.46
C VAL A 419 -14.05 23.05 -15.00
N TYR A 420 -14.78 23.64 -14.05
CA TYR A 420 -14.44 23.52 -12.63
C TYR A 420 -14.47 22.06 -12.14
N PHE A 421 -15.51 21.28 -12.49
CA PHE A 421 -15.64 19.89 -12.05
C PHE A 421 -14.81 18.88 -12.88
N ALA A 422 -14.23 19.29 -14.02
CA ALA A 422 -13.29 18.45 -14.75
C ALA A 422 -12.00 18.22 -13.94
N SER A 423 -11.46 19.28 -13.34
CA SER A 423 -10.25 19.21 -12.50
C SER A 423 -10.46 18.34 -11.25
N LYS A 424 -9.57 17.37 -11.04
CA LYS A 424 -9.54 16.50 -9.84
C LYS A 424 -9.35 17.33 -8.56
N PHE A 425 -8.49 18.36 -8.61
CA PHE A 425 -8.18 19.23 -7.46
C PHE A 425 -9.35 20.14 -7.08
N ASN A 426 -10.03 20.76 -8.05
CA ASN A 426 -11.21 21.58 -7.78
C ASN A 426 -12.39 20.76 -7.23
N ARG A 427 -12.56 19.51 -7.72
CA ARG A 427 -13.53 18.56 -7.15
C ARG A 427 -13.24 18.25 -5.68
N PHE A 428 -11.98 17.98 -5.35
CA PHE A 428 -11.55 17.73 -3.99
C PHE A 428 -11.78 18.95 -3.08
N ASP A 429 -11.38 20.15 -3.53
CA ASP A 429 -11.57 21.39 -2.79
C ASP A 429 -13.05 21.66 -2.48
N CYS A 430 -13.93 21.45 -3.46
CA CYS A 430 -15.38 21.56 -3.28
C CYS A 430 -15.89 20.62 -2.18
N ILE A 431 -15.47 19.34 -2.18
CA ILE A 431 -15.87 18.37 -1.15
C ILE A 431 -15.40 18.80 0.24
N VAL A 432 -14.15 19.25 0.37
CA VAL A 432 -13.57 19.68 1.65
C VAL A 432 -14.28 20.92 2.19
N ILE A 433 -14.56 21.91 1.34
CA ILE A 433 -15.22 23.16 1.72
C ILE A 433 -16.69 22.91 2.06
N VAL A 434 -17.41 22.13 1.26
CA VAL A 434 -18.82 21.78 1.53
C VAL A 434 -18.93 20.94 2.81
N GLY A 435 -18.03 19.99 3.03
CA GLY A 435 -17.97 19.21 4.27
C GLY A 435 -17.70 20.08 5.50
N SER A 436 -16.77 21.04 5.38
CA SER A 436 -16.48 22.02 6.44
C SER A 436 -17.68 22.92 6.73
N ALA A 437 -18.35 23.41 5.69
CA ALA A 437 -19.53 24.27 5.83
C ALA A 437 -20.71 23.52 6.46
N PHE A 438 -20.90 22.26 6.07
CA PHE A 438 -21.94 21.40 6.65
C PHE A 438 -21.72 21.17 8.14
N GLU A 439 -20.49 20.92 8.58
CA GLU A 439 -20.16 20.77 10.01
C GLU A 439 -20.53 22.02 10.81
N VAL A 440 -20.12 23.21 10.32
CA VAL A 440 -20.41 24.50 10.96
C VAL A 440 -21.91 24.72 11.09
N ILE A 441 -22.67 24.50 10.01
CA ILE A 441 -24.13 24.66 10.00
C ILE A 441 -24.81 23.66 10.94
N TRP A 442 -24.34 22.41 10.95
CA TRP A 442 -24.92 21.37 11.79
C TRP A 442 -24.69 21.61 13.28
N ALA A 443 -23.48 22.04 13.65
CA ALA A 443 -23.13 22.36 15.02
C ALA A 443 -24.05 23.46 15.60
N GLU A 444 -24.39 24.45 14.78
CA GLU A 444 -25.28 25.56 15.17
C GLU A 444 -26.76 25.11 15.29
N LEU A 445 -27.24 24.28 14.36
CA LEU A 445 -28.65 23.89 14.30
C LEU A 445 -29.08 22.85 15.36
N LYS A 446 -28.18 21.92 15.72
CA LYS A 446 -28.53 20.81 16.63
C LYS A 446 -27.84 20.85 17.99
N GLY A 447 -27.06 21.90 18.28
CA GLY A 447 -26.42 22.10 19.59
C GLY A 447 -25.45 20.98 19.97
N GLY A 448 -24.88 20.28 18.99
CA GLY A 448 -23.95 19.18 19.20
C GLY A 448 -23.09 18.94 17.97
N SER A 449 -21.83 18.58 18.18
CA SER A 449 -20.98 18.04 17.13
C SER A 449 -21.60 16.72 16.70
N PHE A 450 -21.98 16.59 15.42
CA PHE A 450 -22.17 15.26 14.82
C PHE A 450 -20.88 14.52 15.17
N GLY A 451 -20.94 13.38 15.87
CA GLY A 451 -19.81 12.68 16.53
C GLY A 451 -18.68 12.20 15.62
N ILE A 452 -18.29 13.03 14.66
CA ILE A 452 -17.27 12.89 13.67
C ILE A 452 -16.27 14.00 14.00
N SER A 453 -15.51 13.80 15.08
CA SER A 453 -14.25 14.52 15.30
C SER A 453 -13.32 14.46 14.07
N VAL A 454 -13.57 13.50 13.16
CA VAL A 454 -12.92 13.36 11.85
C VAL A 454 -13.20 14.54 10.92
N LEU A 455 -14.36 15.23 10.99
CA LEU A 455 -14.67 16.39 10.13
C LEU A 455 -13.82 17.60 10.51
N ARG A 456 -13.56 17.80 11.81
CA ARG A 456 -12.58 18.79 12.29
C ARG A 456 -11.18 18.53 11.72
N ALA A 457 -10.78 17.25 11.63
CA ALA A 457 -9.52 16.85 11.02
C ALA A 457 -9.49 17.02 9.49
N LEU A 458 -10.63 17.03 8.79
CA LEU A 458 -10.68 17.31 7.35
C LEU A 458 -10.21 18.72 7.00
N ARG A 459 -10.19 19.65 7.97
CA ARG A 459 -9.63 21.00 7.77
C ARG A 459 -8.13 20.96 7.51
N LEU A 460 -7.42 19.97 8.04
CA LEU A 460 -6.01 19.75 7.75
C LEU A 460 -5.79 19.38 6.28
N LEU A 461 -6.78 18.81 5.60
CA LEU A 461 -6.69 18.50 4.17
C LEU A 461 -6.56 19.75 3.29
N ARG A 462 -6.82 20.95 3.84
CA ARG A 462 -6.58 22.22 3.13
C ARG A 462 -5.11 22.39 2.77
N ILE A 463 -4.17 21.77 3.50
CA ILE A 463 -2.74 21.77 3.17
C ILE A 463 -2.45 21.16 1.78
N PHE A 464 -3.29 20.24 1.29
CA PHE A 464 -3.15 19.67 -0.04
C PHE A 464 -3.38 20.68 -1.17
N LYS A 465 -3.92 21.88 -0.88
CA LYS A 465 -3.91 23.01 -1.83
C LYS A 465 -2.50 23.47 -2.21
N LEU A 466 -1.45 23.10 -1.46
CA LEU A 466 -0.07 23.37 -1.85
C LEU A 466 0.38 22.53 -3.07
N THR A 467 -0.30 21.41 -3.33
CA THR A 467 0.02 20.50 -4.45
C THR A 467 -0.78 20.78 -5.71
N SER A 468 -1.81 21.64 -5.62
CA SER A 468 -2.61 22.14 -6.73
C SER A 468 -2.08 23.47 -7.25
#